data_AF-A0A7L1CG05-F1
#
_entry.id   AF-A0A7L1CG05-F1
#
_cell.length_a   1.000
_cell.length_b   1.000
_cell.length_c   1.000
_cell.angle_alpha   90.00
_cell.angle_beta   90.00
_cell.angle_gamma   90.00
#
_symmetry.space_group_name_H-M   'P 1'
#
loop_
_entity.id
_entity.type
_entity.pdbx_description
1 polymer ?
#
loop_
_entity_poly.entity_id
_entity_poly.type
_entity_poly.pdbx_seq_one_letter_code
_entity_poly.pdbx_strand_id
1 'polypeptide(L)'
;MEEKLLPKEKNKLRKPVVEKMRRDRINSSIEQLKLLLEKEFQRHQPNSKLEKADILEVAVSYLKQQSQLQDQKTFIHKNPEQDFNSGYLRCLKEAMHFLSYYEPKKETQVQLIKHFCKAQLGADTSYSPALRGSPVSPCVFPRKQPAQKSVAAAPTIWRPW
;
A
#
# COMPACT_ATOMS: atom_id res chain seq x y z
N MET A 1 -35.99 45.47 -11.69
CA MET A 1 -35.63 45.62 -10.28
C MET A 1 -34.65 44.51 -9.93
N GLU A 2 -33.35 44.78 -9.98
CA GLU A 2 -32.34 43.83 -9.45
C GLU A 2 -32.35 43.98 -7.92
N GLU A 3 -32.99 43.02 -7.25
CA GLU A 3 -32.95 42.91 -5.80
C GLU A 3 -31.53 42.53 -5.36
N LYS A 4 -30.73 43.55 -5.05
CA LYS A 4 -29.33 43.40 -4.69
C LYS A 4 -29.23 42.91 -3.24
N LEU A 5 -29.39 41.60 -3.03
CA LEU A 5 -29.30 40.97 -1.70
C LEU A 5 -28.05 41.42 -0.93
N LEU A 6 -28.23 41.78 0.35
CA LEU A 6 -27.15 42.25 1.23
C LEU A 6 -26.09 41.14 1.44
N PRO A 7 -24.79 41.46 1.58
CA PRO A 7 -23.72 40.47 1.77
C PRO A 7 -23.96 39.48 2.92
N LYS A 8 -24.65 39.91 3.98
CA LYS A 8 -25.03 39.06 5.12
C LYS A 8 -26.08 38.00 4.75
N GLU A 9 -27.02 38.31 3.87
CA GLU A 9 -28.04 37.37 3.39
C GLU A 9 -27.47 36.38 2.39
N LYS A 10 -26.56 36.85 1.51
CA LYS A 10 -25.77 35.98 0.63
C LYS A 10 -24.95 34.95 1.41
N ASN A 11 -24.37 35.33 2.55
CA ASN A 11 -23.62 34.41 3.41
C ASN A 11 -24.54 33.42 4.16
N LYS A 12 -25.75 33.86 4.57
CA LYS A 12 -26.79 33.00 5.15
C LYS A 12 -27.34 31.97 4.17
N LEU A 13 -27.36 32.26 2.86
CA LEU A 13 -27.81 31.35 1.80
C LEU A 13 -26.68 30.43 1.28
N ARG A 14 -25.43 30.91 1.24
CA ARG A 14 -24.27 30.10 0.81
C ARG A 14 -24.00 28.91 1.72
N LYS A 15 -24.13 29.08 3.05
CA LYS A 15 -23.91 27.99 4.01
C LYS A 15 -24.87 26.80 3.79
N PRO A 16 -26.20 27.00 3.65
CA PRO A 16 -27.14 25.94 3.26
C PRO A 16 -26.79 25.23 1.95
N VAL A 17 -26.34 25.97 0.93
CA VAL A 17 -26.00 25.38 -0.38
C VAL A 17 -24.77 24.48 -0.27
N VAL A 18 -23.71 24.93 0.42
CA VAL A 18 -22.50 24.12 0.61
C VAL A 18 -22.79 22.86 1.42
N GLU A 19 -23.59 22.97 2.48
CA GLU A 19 -23.98 21.81 3.28
C GLU A 19 -24.86 20.83 2.49
N LYS A 20 -25.77 21.35 1.64
CA LYS A 20 -26.53 20.51 0.71
C LYS A 20 -25.60 19.73 -0.23
N MET A 21 -24.62 20.41 -0.86
CA MET A 21 -23.64 19.74 -1.72
C MET A 21 -22.83 18.67 -0.96
N ARG A 22 -22.46 18.94 0.29
CA ARG A 22 -21.77 17.96 1.14
C ARG A 22 -22.64 16.73 1.38
N ARG A 23 -23.92 16.92 1.72
CA ARG A 23 -24.89 15.84 1.95
C ARG A 23 -25.14 15.03 0.69
N ASP A 24 -25.28 15.70 -0.46
CA ASP A 24 -25.48 15.05 -1.75
C ASP A 24 -24.26 14.19 -2.12
N ARG A 25 -23.04 14.69 -1.88
CA ARG A 25 -21.81 13.92 -2.07
C ARG A 25 -21.78 12.68 -1.16
N ILE A 26 -22.10 12.83 0.12
CA ILE A 26 -22.13 11.70 1.07
C ILE A 26 -23.15 10.65 0.61
N ASN A 27 -24.36 11.07 0.23
CA ASN A 27 -25.40 10.16 -0.23
C ASN A 27 -24.99 9.43 -1.52
N SER A 28 -24.37 10.14 -2.47
CA SER A 28 -23.83 9.54 -3.69
C SER A 28 -22.78 8.47 -3.36
N SER A 29 -21.84 8.75 -2.45
CA SER A 29 -20.86 7.76 -2.02
C SER A 29 -21.46 6.55 -1.31
N ILE A 30 -22.55 6.73 -0.54
CA ILE A 30 -23.27 5.60 0.09
C ILE A 30 -23.93 4.71 -0.97
N GLU A 31 -24.56 5.29 -2.00
CA GLU A 31 -25.12 4.52 -3.12
C GLU A 31 -24.03 3.80 -3.93
N GLN A 32 -22.87 4.44 -4.12
CA GLN A 32 -21.72 3.78 -4.75
C GLN A 32 -21.22 2.58 -3.93
N LEU A 33 -21.17 2.70 -2.60
CA LEU A 33 -20.82 1.58 -1.72
C LEU A 33 -21.81 0.42 -1.85
N LYS A 34 -23.11 0.72 -1.95
CA LYS A 34 -24.16 -0.28 -2.17
C LYS A 34 -23.89 -1.13 -3.41
N LEU A 35 -23.54 -0.48 -4.52
CA LEU A 35 -23.22 -1.15 -5.79
C LEU A 35 -21.92 -1.95 -5.72
N LEU A 36 -20.86 -1.39 -5.14
CA LEU A 36 -19.56 -2.07 -5.05
C LEU A 36 -19.61 -3.35 -4.19
N LEU A 37 -20.47 -3.36 -3.18
CA LEU A 37 -20.60 -4.46 -2.22
C LEU A 37 -21.86 -5.31 -2.46
N GLU A 38 -22.50 -5.21 -3.63
CA GLU A 38 -23.76 -5.89 -3.95
C GLU A 38 -23.73 -7.40 -3.66
N LYS A 39 -22.61 -8.07 -3.99
CA LYS A 39 -22.41 -9.50 -3.71
C LYS A 39 -22.35 -9.80 -2.22
N GLU A 40 -21.72 -8.93 -1.43
CA GLU A 40 -21.66 -9.07 0.02
C GLU A 40 -23.04 -8.87 0.64
N PHE A 41 -23.84 -7.93 0.12
CA PHE A 41 -25.22 -7.76 0.56
C PHE A 41 -26.09 -8.96 0.23
N GLN A 42 -25.97 -9.54 -0.98
CA GLN A 42 -26.68 -10.76 -1.35
C GLN A 42 -26.34 -11.93 -0.43
N ARG A 43 -25.09 -12.03 0.03
CA ARG A 43 -24.66 -13.08 0.96
C ARG A 43 -25.26 -12.93 2.35
N HIS A 44 -25.37 -11.70 2.88
CA HIS A 44 -25.84 -11.47 4.24
C HIS A 44 -27.36 -11.25 4.33
N GLN A 45 -27.98 -10.56 3.35
CA GLN A 45 -29.40 -10.21 3.33
C GLN A 45 -29.96 -10.14 1.88
N PRO A 46 -30.23 -11.30 1.24
CA PRO A 46 -30.58 -11.36 -0.19
C PRO A 46 -31.90 -10.67 -0.59
N ASN A 47 -32.81 -10.41 0.36
CA ASN A 47 -34.16 -9.89 0.07
C ASN A 47 -34.60 -8.72 0.97
N SER A 48 -33.65 -8.07 1.66
CA SER A 48 -33.96 -6.96 2.57
C SER A 48 -33.76 -5.61 1.90
N LYS A 49 -34.60 -4.64 2.28
CA LYS A 49 -34.39 -3.25 1.89
C LYS A 49 -33.21 -2.71 2.69
N LEU A 50 -32.07 -2.52 2.03
CA LEU A 50 -30.85 -2.02 2.66
C LEU A 50 -31.06 -0.59 3.19
N GLU A 51 -31.03 -0.42 4.51
CA GLU A 51 -30.97 0.88 5.14
C GLU A 51 -29.54 1.45 5.08
N LYS A 52 -29.40 2.76 5.30
CA LYS A 52 -28.06 3.40 5.29
C LYS A 52 -27.14 2.83 6.37
N ALA A 53 -27.69 2.43 7.51
CA ALA A 53 -26.93 1.79 8.58
C ALA A 53 -26.37 0.44 8.12
N ASP A 54 -27.22 -0.42 7.51
CA ASP A 54 -26.82 -1.72 6.98
C ASP A 54 -25.70 -1.60 5.94
N ILE A 55 -25.82 -0.62 5.03
CA ILE A 55 -24.80 -0.38 3.99
C ILE A 55 -23.44 -0.09 4.63
N LEU A 56 -23.41 0.76 5.67
CA LEU A 56 -22.18 1.12 6.35
C LEU A 56 -21.63 -0.02 7.21
N GLU A 57 -22.49 -0.80 7.86
CA GLU A 57 -22.08 -1.95 8.67
C GLU A 57 -21.40 -3.03 7.82
N VAL A 58 -22.03 -3.42 6.71
CA VAL A 58 -21.45 -4.41 5.78
C VAL A 58 -20.14 -3.88 5.19
N ALA A 59 -20.07 -2.59 4.83
CA ALA A 59 -18.85 -1.99 4.31
C ALA A 59 -17.70 -2.04 5.33
N VAL A 60 -17.97 -1.71 6.60
CA VAL A 60 -16.96 -1.79 7.66
C VAL A 60 -16.52 -3.23 7.90
N SER A 61 -17.47 -4.18 7.95
CA SER A 61 -17.19 -5.61 8.11
C SER A 61 -16.29 -6.12 6.98
N TYR A 62 -16.63 -5.80 5.73
CA TYR A 62 -15.84 -6.15 4.54
C TYR A 62 -14.42 -5.59 4.60
N LEU A 63 -14.26 -4.31 4.96
CA LEU A 63 -12.93 -3.69 5.05
C LEU A 63 -12.07 -4.30 6.17
N LYS A 64 -12.67 -4.63 7.32
CA LYS A 64 -11.97 -5.33 8.41
C LYS A 64 -11.48 -6.71 7.97
N GLN A 65 -12.35 -7.47 7.30
CA GLN A 65 -11.97 -8.77 6.75
C GLN A 65 -10.82 -8.64 5.75
N GLN A 66 -10.89 -7.66 4.84
CA GLN A 66 -9.85 -7.43 3.83
C GLN A 66 -8.52 -7.00 4.45
N SER A 67 -8.54 -6.15 5.48
CA SER A 67 -7.34 -5.74 6.22
C SER A 67 -6.66 -6.95 6.88
N GLN A 68 -7.43 -7.80 7.55
CA GLN A 68 -6.90 -9.01 8.20
C GLN A 68 -6.26 -9.98 7.19
N LEU A 69 -6.83 -10.10 5.99
CA LEU A 69 -6.24 -10.90 4.91
C LEU A 69 -4.95 -10.27 4.37
N GLN A 70 -4.88 -8.95 4.26
CA GLN A 70 -3.65 -8.26 3.86
C GLN A 70 -2.56 -8.34 4.94
N ASP A 71 -2.90 -8.24 6.21
CA ASP A 71 -1.95 -8.42 7.30
C ASP A 71 -1.36 -9.83 7.26
N GLN A 72 -2.18 -10.86 7.05
CA GLN A 72 -1.66 -12.22 6.84
C GLN A 72 -0.78 -12.33 5.60
N LYS A 73 -1.18 -11.73 4.47
CA LYS A 73 -0.38 -11.75 3.23
C LYS A 73 0.93 -10.99 3.36
N THR A 74 0.97 -9.90 4.11
CA THR A 74 2.21 -9.15 4.39
C THR A 74 3.09 -9.85 5.41
N PHE A 75 2.54 -10.66 6.33
CA PHE A 75 3.35 -11.56 7.16
C PHE A 75 4.04 -12.66 6.33
N ILE A 76 3.39 -13.18 5.29
CA ILE A 76 4.03 -14.13 4.35
C ILE A 76 5.13 -13.45 3.52
N HIS A 77 4.96 -12.17 3.16
CA HIS A 77 5.96 -11.37 2.42
C HIS A 77 7.01 -10.67 3.30
N LYS A 78 7.07 -10.97 4.60
CA LYS A 78 8.07 -10.40 5.52
C LYS A 78 8.99 -11.47 6.11
N ASN A 79 9.17 -12.60 5.42
CA ASN A 79 10.30 -13.45 5.73
C ASN A 79 11.50 -12.93 4.91
N PRO A 80 12.40 -12.12 5.49
CA PRO A 80 13.57 -11.59 4.77
C PRO A 80 14.43 -12.72 4.17
N GLU A 81 14.37 -13.93 4.74
CA GLU A 81 15.04 -15.10 4.17
C GLU A 81 14.36 -15.61 2.90
N GLN A 82 13.03 -15.54 2.80
CA GLN A 82 12.32 -15.90 1.55
C GLN A 82 12.57 -14.87 0.46
N ASP A 83 12.62 -13.58 0.80
CA ASP A 83 12.97 -12.52 -0.15
C ASP A 83 14.42 -12.66 -0.62
N PHE A 84 15.37 -12.98 0.28
CA PHE A 84 16.76 -13.27 -0.07
C PHE A 84 16.88 -14.50 -0.97
N ASN A 85 16.28 -15.64 -0.60
CA ASN A 85 16.32 -16.87 -1.40
C ASN A 85 15.71 -16.67 -2.79
N SER A 86 14.59 -15.93 -2.87
CA SER A 86 13.95 -15.58 -4.14
C SER A 86 14.85 -14.70 -5.02
N GLY A 87 15.44 -13.64 -4.45
CA GLY A 87 16.37 -12.77 -5.16
C GLY A 87 17.65 -13.49 -5.60
N TYR A 88 18.17 -14.38 -4.76
CA TYR A 88 19.32 -15.22 -5.03
C TYR A 88 19.07 -16.20 -6.18
N LEU A 89 17.93 -16.92 -6.14
CA LEU A 89 17.55 -17.85 -7.20
C LEU A 89 17.34 -17.13 -8.54
N ARG A 90 16.78 -15.91 -8.51
CA ARG A 90 16.63 -15.07 -9.70
C ARG A 90 17.97 -14.68 -10.30
N CYS A 91 18.93 -14.29 -9.46
CA CYS A 91 20.31 -14.00 -9.88
C CYS A 91 20.99 -15.23 -10.51
N LEU A 92 20.88 -16.39 -9.86
CA LEU A 92 21.43 -17.65 -10.37
C LEU A 92 20.82 -18.01 -11.73
N LYS A 93 19.50 -17.88 -11.88
CA LYS A 93 18.81 -18.15 -13.15
C LYS A 93 19.33 -17.26 -14.28
N GLU A 94 19.49 -15.96 -14.01
CA GLU A 94 20.00 -15.00 -14.99
C GLU A 94 21.46 -15.27 -15.35
N ALA A 95 22.30 -15.59 -14.35
CA ALA A 95 23.69 -15.97 -14.59
C ALA A 95 23.80 -17.23 -15.45
N MET A 96 22.94 -18.22 -15.20
CA MET A 96 22.89 -19.45 -16.01
C MET A 96 22.39 -19.18 -17.44
N HIS A 97 21.39 -18.31 -17.58
CA HIS A 97 20.89 -17.89 -18.89
C HIS A 97 21.98 -17.18 -19.70
N PHE A 98 22.70 -16.22 -19.10
CA PHE A 98 23.83 -15.54 -19.73
C PHE A 98 24.92 -16.51 -20.20
N LEU A 99 25.30 -17.47 -19.35
CA LEU A 99 26.28 -18.50 -19.69
C LEU A 99 25.79 -19.52 -20.72
N SER A 100 24.48 -19.64 -20.94
CA SER A 100 23.95 -20.48 -22.02
C SER A 100 23.99 -19.76 -23.37
N TYR A 101 23.91 -18.42 -23.35
CA TYR A 101 23.90 -17.59 -24.56
C TYR A 101 25.31 -17.32 -25.10
N TYR A 102 26.30 -17.14 -24.22
CA TYR A 102 27.71 -17.06 -24.57
C TYR A 102 28.33 -18.43 -24.36
N GLU A 103 28.99 -19.04 -25.35
CA GLU A 103 29.69 -20.33 -25.20
C GLU A 103 30.87 -20.18 -24.21
N PRO A 104 30.70 -20.47 -22.91
CA PRO A 104 31.75 -20.25 -21.94
C PRO A 104 32.63 -21.51 -21.95
N LYS A 105 33.88 -21.37 -21.50
CA LYS A 105 34.65 -22.56 -21.13
C LYS A 105 33.84 -23.33 -20.09
N LYS A 106 33.58 -24.63 -20.32
CA LYS A 106 32.78 -25.50 -19.43
C LYS A 106 33.23 -25.40 -17.96
N GLU A 107 34.51 -25.14 -17.73
CA GLU A 107 35.09 -24.93 -16.42
C GLU A 107 34.52 -23.71 -15.66
N THR A 108 34.29 -22.58 -16.34
CA THR A 108 33.71 -21.36 -15.73
C THR A 108 32.29 -21.61 -15.24
N GLN A 109 31.50 -22.36 -16.01
CA GLN A 109 30.14 -22.76 -15.64
C GLN A 109 30.13 -23.64 -14.39
N VAL A 110 31.02 -24.64 -14.34
CA VAL A 110 31.16 -25.56 -13.19
C VAL A 110 31.62 -24.82 -11.94
N GLN A 111 32.62 -23.92 -12.06
CA GLN A 111 33.11 -23.13 -10.93
C GLN A 111 32.02 -22.19 -10.38
N LEU A 112 31.22 -21.59 -11.26
CA LEU A 112 30.14 -20.71 -10.87
C LEU A 112 29.02 -21.48 -10.14
N ILE A 113 28.58 -22.62 -10.68
CA ILE A 113 27.60 -23.49 -10.02
C ILE A 113 28.09 -23.92 -8.63
N LYS A 114 29.38 -24.30 -8.52
CA LYS A 114 29.99 -24.67 -7.23
C LYS A 114 29.94 -23.52 -6.23
N HIS A 115 30.19 -22.28 -6.66
CA HIS A 115 30.09 -21.11 -5.80
C HIS A 115 28.66 -20.87 -5.31
N PHE A 116 27.67 -20.97 -6.21
CA PHE A 116 26.27 -20.79 -5.84
C PHE A 116 25.75 -21.91 -4.90
N CYS A 117 26.16 -23.16 -5.10
CA CYS A 117 25.79 -24.23 -4.17
C CYS A 117 26.45 -24.05 -2.78
N LYS A 118 27.72 -23.60 -2.74
CA LYS A 118 28.44 -23.37 -1.47
C LYS A 118 27.85 -22.23 -0.65
N ALA A 119 27.39 -21.15 -1.30
CA ALA A 119 26.75 -20.03 -0.61
C ALA A 119 25.38 -20.41 0.01
N GLN A 120 24.71 -21.44 -0.51
CA GLN A 120 23.44 -21.92 0.02
C GLN A 120 23.58 -22.95 1.16
N LEU A 121 24.73 -23.64 1.21
CA LEU A 121 25.09 -24.63 2.25
C LEU A 121 25.89 -24.02 3.42
N GLY A 122 26.30 -22.75 3.32
CA GLY A 122 27.16 -22.07 4.30
C GLY A 122 26.45 -21.36 5.45
N ALA A 123 25.14 -21.57 5.65
CA ALA A 123 24.38 -20.93 6.71
C ALA A 123 24.71 -21.47 8.12
N ASP A 124 25.39 -22.61 8.24
CA ASP A 124 25.67 -23.28 9.53
C ASP A 124 27.16 -23.34 9.91
N THR A 125 27.92 -22.25 9.75
CA THR A 125 29.29 -22.19 10.30
C THR A 125 29.55 -20.88 11.00
N SER A 126 29.41 -20.93 12.33
CA SER A 126 30.07 -20.12 13.36
C SER A 126 30.45 -18.69 12.99
N TYR A 127 29.66 -17.77 13.52
CA TYR A 127 29.90 -16.34 13.73
C TYR A 127 31.39 -15.98 13.94
N SER A 128 31.93 -15.15 13.05
CA SER A 128 32.99 -14.19 13.35
C SER A 128 32.74 -12.94 12.49
N PRO A 129 32.53 -11.75 13.10
CA PRO A 129 32.10 -10.57 12.38
C PRO A 129 33.33 -9.83 11.84
N ALA A 130 33.77 -10.17 10.63
CA ALA A 130 34.67 -9.33 9.86
C ALA A 130 33.88 -8.64 8.75
N LEU A 131 33.46 -7.40 9.04
CA LEU A 131 33.24 -6.28 8.12
C LEU A 131 32.80 -6.65 6.69
N ARG A 132 31.52 -7.02 6.51
CA ARG A 132 30.89 -6.94 5.19
C ARG A 132 30.37 -5.53 4.98
N GLY A 133 31.06 -4.76 4.13
CA GLY A 133 30.58 -3.48 3.64
C GLY A 133 29.22 -3.65 2.95
N SER A 134 28.28 -2.78 3.29
CA SER A 134 27.00 -2.65 2.60
C SER A 134 27.24 -2.34 1.11
N PRO A 135 26.48 -2.95 0.18
CA PRO A 135 26.49 -2.51 -1.20
C PRO A 135 25.89 -1.10 -1.25
N VAL A 136 26.74 -0.13 -1.55
CA VAL A 136 26.37 1.27 -1.78
C VAL A 136 25.44 1.32 -3.00
N SER A 137 24.18 1.70 -2.77
CA SER A 137 23.24 2.05 -3.83
C SER A 137 23.68 3.36 -4.50
N PRO A 138 23.77 3.44 -5.84
CA PRO A 138 24.12 4.70 -6.49
C PRO A 138 22.89 5.62 -6.60
N CYS A 139 23.10 6.86 -6.18
CA CYS A 139 22.46 8.09 -6.67
C CYS A 139 21.00 8.39 -6.25
N VAL A 140 20.87 9.33 -5.30
CA VAL A 140 19.73 10.26 -5.24
C VAL A 140 20.28 11.69 -5.10
N PHE A 141 19.95 12.55 -6.06
CA PHE A 141 20.32 13.95 -6.11
C PHE A 141 19.74 14.74 -4.91
N PRO A 142 20.45 15.72 -4.33
CA PRO A 142 19.87 16.58 -3.30
C PRO A 142 18.99 17.67 -3.92
N ARG A 143 17.67 17.48 -3.87
CA ARG A 143 16.67 18.54 -4.10
C ARG A 143 16.62 19.44 -2.87
N LYS A 144 17.07 20.70 -3.00
CA LYS A 144 16.92 21.74 -1.98
C LYS A 144 15.42 21.97 -1.69
N GLN A 145 15.01 21.86 -0.43
CA GLN A 145 13.77 22.47 0.08
C GLN A 145 14.11 23.43 1.23
N PRO A 146 13.46 24.60 1.30
CA PRO A 146 13.73 25.59 2.35
C PRO A 146 13.03 25.21 3.66
N ALA A 147 13.66 25.66 4.74
CA ALA A 147 13.26 25.46 6.13
C ALA A 147 11.84 25.96 6.43
N GLN A 148 11.04 25.12 7.12
CA GLN A 148 9.89 25.58 7.89
C GLN A 148 9.87 24.90 9.27
N LYS A 149 9.74 25.77 10.28
CA LYS A 149 9.86 25.53 11.72
C LYS A 149 8.80 24.54 12.21
N SER A 150 9.21 23.57 13.03
CA SER A 150 8.33 22.67 13.75
C SER A 150 7.59 23.42 14.87
N VAL A 151 6.26 23.49 14.79
CA VAL A 151 5.40 23.78 15.94
C VAL A 151 4.65 22.49 16.25
N ALA A 152 4.68 22.12 17.54
CA ALA A 152 4.19 20.86 18.09
C ALA A 152 2.78 20.48 17.62
N ALA A 153 2.60 19.20 17.32
CA ALA A 153 1.35 18.60 16.90
C ALA A 153 0.35 18.56 18.08
N ALA A 154 -0.64 19.44 18.06
CA ALA A 154 -1.87 19.26 18.83
C ALA A 154 -2.75 18.20 18.12
N PRO A 155 -3.50 17.36 18.86
CA PRO A 155 -4.41 16.41 18.24
C PRO A 155 -5.48 17.18 17.45
N THR A 156 -5.67 16.79 16.19
CA THR A 156 -6.70 17.35 15.32
C THR A 156 -8.07 16.96 15.89
N ILE A 157 -8.64 17.83 16.73
CA ILE A 157 -10.04 17.74 17.13
C ILE A 157 -10.84 17.76 15.83
N TRP A 158 -11.46 16.64 15.51
CA TRP A 158 -12.46 16.55 14.48
C TRP A 158 -13.57 17.56 14.84
N ARG A 159 -13.66 18.66 14.09
CA ARG A 159 -14.75 19.61 14.23
C ARG A 159 -15.82 19.23 13.21
N PRO A 160 -17.01 18.78 13.64
CA PRO A 160 -18.15 18.77 12.75
C PRO A 160 -18.41 20.23 12.35
N TRP A 161 -18.51 20.46 11.04
CA TRP A 161 -18.95 21.74 10.45
C TRP A 161 -20.26 22.22 11.09
#